data_AF-A0A6P0TM27-F1
#
_entry.id   AF-A0A6P0TM27-F1
#
_cell.length_a   1.000
_cell.length_b   1.000
_cell.length_c   1.000
_cell.angle_alpha   90.00
_cell.angle_beta   90.00
_cell.angle_gamma   90.00
#
_symmetry.space_group_name_H-M   'P 1'
#
loop_
_entity.id
_entity.type
_entity.pdbx_description
1 polymer ?
#
loop_
_entity_poly.entity_id
_entity_poly.type
_entity_poly.pdbx_seq_one_letter_code
_entity_poly.pdbx_strand_id
1 'polypeptide(L)'
;MSDQPVLVMFDGLDEVFDRPTQSAIIDDIIRFAQQYPQARVVVTSRIIGYNPERFRHADFRQFTIQPLDETEIHEFIDRWYDLAMGADSDKVRLKERLKEAIAQSKAIQNLADNPLLLTMMAILNR
;
A
#
# COMPACT_ATOMS: atom_id res chain seq x y z
N MET A 1 35.62 5.86 3.00
CA MET A 1 34.32 5.54 3.61
C MET A 1 33.47 4.96 2.49
N SER A 2 32.92 3.75 2.60
CA SER A 2 32.01 3.27 1.57
C SER A 2 30.70 4.04 1.69
N ASP A 3 30.21 4.63 0.61
CA ASP A 3 28.88 5.22 0.59
C ASP A 3 27.86 4.14 0.97
N GLN A 4 27.25 4.26 2.14
CA GLN A 4 26.14 3.40 2.51
C GLN A 4 24.91 3.86 1.76
N PRO A 5 24.18 2.95 1.09
CA PRO A 5 22.97 3.33 0.38
C PRO A 5 21.92 3.84 1.37
N VAL A 6 21.40 5.05 1.14
CA VAL A 6 20.34 5.68 1.94
C VAL A 6 19.02 5.61 1.17
N LEU A 7 17.96 5.20 1.87
CA LEU A 7 16.57 5.26 1.41
C LEU A 7 15.79 6.20 2.33
N VAL A 8 15.12 7.20 1.75
CA VAL A 8 14.23 8.12 2.46
C VAL A 8 12.80 7.89 1.97
N MET A 9 11.88 7.68 2.90
CA MET A 9 10.47 7.40 2.60
C MET A 9 9.59 8.48 3.23
N PHE A 10 8.82 9.18 2.39
CA PHE A 10 7.78 10.10 2.80
C PHE A 10 6.43 9.39 2.63
N ASP A 11 5.77 9.10 3.74
CA ASP A 11 4.49 8.39 3.72
C ASP A 11 3.32 9.36 3.83
N GLY A 12 2.27 9.17 3.02
CA GLY A 12 1.00 9.88 3.16
C GLY A 12 1.02 11.37 2.80
N LEU A 13 1.59 11.76 1.65
CA LEU A 13 1.60 13.17 1.22
C LEU A 13 0.19 13.81 1.13
N ASP A 14 -0.84 13.00 0.90
CA ASP A 14 -2.24 13.46 0.84
C ASP A 14 -2.83 13.83 2.21
N GLU A 15 -2.17 13.48 3.32
CA GLU A 15 -2.57 13.89 4.67
C GLU A 15 -2.30 15.38 4.95
N VAL A 16 -1.53 16.05 4.09
CA VAL A 16 -1.33 17.51 4.15
C VAL A 16 -2.48 18.20 3.42
N PHE A 17 -3.51 18.58 4.18
CA PHE A 17 -4.74 19.14 3.62
C PHE A 17 -4.61 20.60 3.14
N ASP A 18 -3.71 21.39 3.75
CA ASP A 18 -3.48 22.77 3.35
C ASP A 18 -2.65 22.83 2.05
N ARG A 19 -3.22 23.41 0.99
CA ARG A 19 -2.61 23.41 -0.35
C ARG A 19 -1.27 24.16 -0.43
N PRO A 20 -1.13 25.38 0.14
CA PRO A 20 0.17 26.05 0.21
C PRO A 20 1.22 25.21 0.94
N THR A 21 0.88 24.63 2.08
CA THR A 21 1.80 23.79 2.87
C THR A 21 2.19 22.53 2.09
N GLN A 22 1.24 21.86 1.46
CA GLN A 22 1.51 20.68 0.62
C GLN A 22 2.43 21.03 -0.55
N SER A 23 2.22 22.19 -1.18
CA SER A 23 3.08 22.67 -2.26
C SER A 23 4.52 22.91 -1.77
N ALA A 24 4.68 23.53 -0.61
CA ALA A 24 6.00 23.79 -0.02
C ALA A 24 6.73 22.48 0.33
N ILE A 25 6.01 21.49 0.89
CA ILE A 25 6.57 20.17 1.20
C ILE A 25 7.03 19.45 -0.07
N ILE A 26 6.25 19.51 -1.16
CA ILE A 26 6.67 18.93 -2.45
C ILE A 26 7.97 19.60 -2.93
N ASP A 27 8.09 20.93 -2.81
CA ASP A 27 9.34 21.64 -3.14
C ASP A 27 10.50 21.21 -2.26
N ASP A 28 10.28 21.03 -0.96
CA ASP A 28 11.30 20.56 -0.03
C ASP A 28 11.78 19.15 -0.37
N ILE A 29 10.87 18.24 -0.69
CA ILE A 29 11.21 16.86 -1.11
C ILE A 29 12.04 16.88 -2.40
N ILE A 30 11.63 17.68 -3.40
CA ILE A 30 12.35 17.80 -4.66
C ILE A 30 13.75 18.38 -4.43
N ARG A 31 13.86 19.46 -3.65
CA ARG A 31 15.16 20.07 -3.30
C ARG A 31 16.05 19.08 -2.55
N PHE A 32 15.50 18.32 -1.62
CA PHE A 32 16.22 17.28 -0.89
C PHE A 32 16.78 16.22 -1.84
N ALA A 33 15.97 15.70 -2.76
CA ALA A 33 16.40 14.68 -3.73
C ALA A 33 17.51 15.20 -4.66
N GLN A 34 17.43 16.47 -5.08
CA GLN A 34 18.47 17.11 -5.89
C GLN A 34 19.77 17.37 -5.12
N GLN A 35 19.66 17.74 -3.84
CA GLN A 35 20.81 17.97 -2.97
C GLN A 35 21.55 16.66 -2.62
N TYR A 36 20.83 15.54 -2.53
CA TYR A 36 21.37 14.24 -2.16
C TYR A 36 21.10 13.20 -3.26
N PRO A 37 21.78 13.29 -4.43
CA PRO A 37 21.50 12.41 -5.57
C PRO A 37 21.84 10.93 -5.35
N GLN A 38 22.61 10.61 -4.31
CA GLN A 38 22.90 9.22 -3.90
C GLN A 38 21.79 8.61 -3.02
N ALA A 39 20.90 9.43 -2.44
CA ALA A 39 19.78 8.95 -1.65
C ALA A 39 18.62 8.54 -2.57
N ARG A 40 18.06 7.35 -2.36
CA ARG A 40 16.80 6.96 -3.00
C ARG A 40 15.65 7.60 -2.24
N VAL A 41 14.74 8.25 -2.95
CA VAL A 41 13.57 8.89 -2.33
C VAL A 41 12.30 8.22 -2.84
N VAL A 42 11.44 7.81 -1.91
CA VAL A 42 10.10 7.27 -2.20
C VAL A 42 9.08 8.15 -1.51
N VAL A 43 8.04 8.53 -2.24
CA VAL A 43 6.89 9.27 -1.71
C VAL A 43 5.64 8.45 -1.98
N THR A 44 4.82 8.25 -0.95
CA THR A 44 3.51 7.62 -1.10
C THR A 44 2.40 8.67 -0.95
N SER A 45 1.28 8.42 -1.61
CA SER A 45 0.08 9.23 -1.48
C SER A 45 -1.12 8.48 -2.04
N ARG A 46 -2.32 8.98 -1.77
CA ARG A 46 -3.49 8.69 -2.62
C ARG A 46 -3.31 9.26 -4.03
N ILE A 47 -4.06 8.68 -4.99
CA ILE A 47 -4.07 9.11 -6.39
C ILE A 47 -4.61 10.54 -6.53
N ILE A 48 -5.59 10.89 -5.69
CA ILE A 48 -6.21 12.21 -5.67
C ILE A 48 -5.57 13.01 -4.55
N GLY A 49 -5.28 14.29 -4.81
CA GLY A 49 -4.91 15.21 -3.75
C GLY A 49 -3.58 15.90 -3.92
N TYR A 50 -2.91 15.79 -5.06
CA TYR A 50 -1.75 16.63 -5.42
C TYR A 50 -1.58 16.71 -6.95
N ASN A 51 -0.71 17.61 -7.43
CA ASN A 51 -0.35 17.67 -8.85
C ASN A 51 0.89 16.79 -9.13
N PRO A 52 0.74 15.62 -9.76
CA PRO A 52 1.86 14.70 -10.00
C PRO A 52 2.87 15.22 -11.03
N GLU A 53 2.52 16.24 -11.83
CA GLU A 53 3.46 16.83 -12.78
C GLU A 53 4.71 17.38 -12.09
N ARG A 54 4.59 17.92 -10.87
CA ARG A 54 5.74 18.53 -10.18
C ARG A 54 6.85 17.53 -9.93
N PHE A 55 6.50 16.33 -9.49
CA PHE A 55 7.44 15.25 -9.29
C PHE A 55 8.02 14.75 -10.63
N ARG A 56 7.18 14.62 -11.67
CA ARG A 56 7.66 14.24 -13.02
C ARG A 56 8.70 15.19 -13.58
N HIS A 57 8.51 16.50 -13.42
CA HIS A 57 9.48 17.53 -13.85
C HIS A 57 10.80 17.49 -13.05
N ALA A 58 10.81 16.81 -11.91
CA ALA A 58 11.97 16.60 -11.05
C ALA A 58 12.56 15.18 -11.17
N ASP A 59 12.33 14.49 -12.29
CA ASP A 59 12.83 13.15 -12.60
C ASP A 59 12.31 12.01 -11.68
N PHE A 60 11.24 12.25 -10.92
CA PHE A 60 10.57 11.16 -10.20
C PHE A 60 9.76 10.30 -11.16
N ARG A 61 9.82 8.99 -10.94
CA ARG A 61 8.95 8.01 -11.61
C ARG A 61 7.70 7.78 -10.77
N GLN A 62 6.54 7.89 -11.41
CA GLN A 62 5.25 7.63 -10.78
C GLN A 62 4.83 6.17 -10.99
N PHE A 63 4.36 5.54 -9.92
CA PHE A 63 3.80 4.19 -9.94
C PHE A 63 2.44 4.18 -9.24
N THR A 64 1.57 3.28 -9.66
CA THR A 64 0.26 3.05 -9.03
C THR A 64 0.21 1.62 -8.53
N ILE A 65 0.00 1.44 -7.22
CA ILE A 65 -0.23 0.12 -6.63
C ILE A 65 -1.52 -0.44 -7.23
N GLN A 66 -1.42 -1.64 -7.81
CA GLN A 66 -2.55 -2.32 -8.40
C GLN A 66 -3.39 -3.00 -7.31
N PRO A 67 -4.69 -3.25 -7.56
CA PRO A 67 -5.48 -4.16 -6.74
C PRO A 67 -4.84 -5.55 -6.70
N LEU A 68 -5.08 -6.30 -5.62
CA LEU A 68 -4.64 -7.68 -5.52
C LEU A 68 -5.32 -8.54 -6.58
N ASP A 69 -4.55 -9.40 -7.23
CA ASP A 69 -5.11 -10.44 -8.07
C ASP A 69 -5.63 -11.63 -7.25
N GLU A 70 -6.31 -12.58 -7.92
CA GLU A 70 -6.88 -13.75 -7.26
C GLU A 70 -5.83 -14.59 -6.52
N THR A 71 -4.63 -14.74 -7.09
CA THR A 71 -3.55 -15.51 -6.46
C THR A 71 -3.05 -14.80 -5.21
N GLU A 72 -2.86 -13.48 -5.30
CA GLU A 72 -2.42 -12.64 -4.17
C GLU A 72 -3.47 -12.59 -3.05
N ILE A 73 -4.78 -12.59 -3.39
CA ILE A 73 -5.87 -12.69 -2.41
C ILE A 73 -5.78 -14.02 -1.64
N HIS A 74 -5.63 -15.14 -2.35
CA HIS A 74 -5.52 -16.45 -1.71
C HIS A 74 -4.28 -16.54 -0.81
N GLU A 75 -3.14 -16.06 -1.29
CA GLU A 75 -1.90 -16.00 -0.52
C GLU A 75 -2.03 -15.09 0.73
N PHE A 76 -2.67 -13.94 0.59
CA PHE A 76 -2.94 -13.04 1.69
C PHE A 76 -3.76 -13.75 2.78
N ILE A 77 -4.86 -14.40 2.41
CA ILE A 77 -5.72 -15.14 3.34
C ILE A 77 -4.91 -16.21 4.06
N ASP A 78 -4.14 -17.01 3.32
CA ASP A 78 -3.36 -18.09 3.92
C ASP A 78 -2.35 -17.57 4.95
N ARG A 79 -1.56 -16.57 4.58
CA ARG A 79 -0.56 -15.97 5.46
C ARG A 79 -1.20 -15.27 6.67
N TRP A 80 -2.27 -14.51 6.45
CA TRP A 80 -2.93 -13.75 7.51
C TRP A 80 -3.45 -14.68 8.62
N TYR A 81 -4.15 -15.75 8.24
CA TYR A 81 -4.69 -16.72 9.21
C TYR A 81 -3.59 -17.55 9.88
N ASP A 82 -2.51 -17.91 9.17
CA ASP A 82 -1.38 -18.62 9.78
C ASP A 82 -0.69 -17.77 10.86
N LEU A 83 -0.54 -16.47 10.62
CA LEU A 83 0.04 -15.55 11.59
C LEU A 83 -0.92 -15.20 12.73
N ALA A 84 -2.20 -14.95 12.43
CA ALA A 84 -3.17 -14.49 13.41
C ALA A 84 -3.65 -15.59 14.37
N MET A 85 -3.71 -16.84 13.91
CA MET A 85 -4.32 -17.94 14.68
C MET A 85 -3.35 -19.06 15.08
N GLY A 86 -2.12 -19.08 14.55
CA GLY A 86 -1.10 -20.05 14.93
C GLY A 86 -1.58 -21.50 14.79
N ALA A 87 -1.66 -22.22 15.92
CA ALA A 87 -2.04 -23.64 16.02
C ALA A 87 -3.54 -23.88 16.28
N ASP A 88 -4.37 -22.84 16.21
CA ASP A 88 -5.83 -23.00 16.36
C ASP A 88 -6.39 -23.94 15.28
N SER A 89 -7.17 -24.93 15.70
CA SER A 89 -7.79 -25.93 14.82
C SER A 89 -8.84 -25.32 13.89
N ASP A 90 -9.47 -24.22 14.28
CA ASP A 90 -10.51 -23.55 13.49
C ASP A 90 -9.93 -22.79 12.29
N LYS A 91 -8.63 -22.51 12.29
CA LYS A 91 -7.93 -21.78 11.24
C LYS A 91 -8.25 -22.29 9.84
N VAL A 92 -8.19 -23.61 9.64
CA VAL A 92 -8.44 -24.23 8.32
C VAL A 92 -9.87 -23.97 7.87
N ARG A 93 -10.84 -24.17 8.78
CA ARG A 93 -12.26 -23.94 8.49
C ARG A 93 -12.54 -22.48 8.12
N LEU A 94 -11.94 -21.53 8.84
CA LEU A 94 -12.15 -20.10 8.60
C LEU A 94 -11.49 -19.61 7.31
N LYS A 95 -10.28 -20.09 6.99
CA LYS A 95 -9.60 -19.86 5.71
C LYS A 95 -10.48 -20.28 4.54
N GLU A 96 -10.94 -21.53 4.54
CA GLU A 96 -11.76 -22.06 3.45
C GLU A 96 -13.10 -21.33 3.35
N ARG A 97 -13.76 -21.03 4.48
CA ARG A 97 -15.01 -20.26 4.48
C ARG A 97 -14.86 -18.88 3.81
N LEU A 98 -13.76 -18.16 4.07
CA LEU A 98 -13.52 -16.86 3.46
C LEU A 98 -13.22 -16.99 1.96
N LYS A 99 -12.39 -17.96 1.57
CA LYS A 99 -12.09 -18.27 0.16
C LYS A 99 -13.36 -18.62 -0.62
N GLU A 100 -14.22 -19.46 -0.05
CA GLU A 100 -15.51 -19.82 -0.64
C GLU A 100 -16.43 -18.60 -0.79
N ALA A 101 -16.52 -17.74 0.23
CA ALA A 101 -17.34 -16.53 0.17
C ALA A 101 -16.89 -15.57 -0.95
N ILE A 102 -15.58 -15.43 -1.14
CA ILE A 102 -14.99 -14.64 -2.23
C ILE A 102 -15.30 -15.28 -3.59
N ALA A 103 -15.14 -16.59 -3.71
CA ALA A 103 -15.38 -17.32 -4.97
C ALA A 103 -16.86 -17.31 -5.40
N GLN A 104 -17.80 -17.34 -4.45
CA GLN A 104 -19.23 -17.44 -4.73
C GLN A 104 -19.91 -16.08 -4.95
N SER A 105 -19.25 -14.96 -4.64
CA SER A 105 -19.86 -13.64 -4.72
C SER A 105 -18.95 -12.63 -5.41
N LYS A 106 -19.37 -12.17 -6.59
CA LYS A 106 -18.64 -11.13 -7.33
C LYS A 106 -18.48 -9.83 -6.55
N ALA A 107 -19.48 -9.49 -5.72
CA ALA A 107 -19.42 -8.31 -4.87
C ALA A 107 -18.34 -8.45 -3.79
N ILE A 108 -18.21 -9.63 -3.17
CA ILE A 108 -17.16 -9.90 -2.17
C ILE A 108 -15.80 -9.94 -2.86
N GLN A 109 -15.69 -10.57 -4.03
CA GLN A 109 -14.48 -10.57 -4.83
C GLN A 109 -13.98 -9.16 -5.16
N ASN A 110 -14.86 -8.26 -5.59
CA ASN A 110 -14.50 -6.87 -5.90
C ASN A 110 -14.11 -6.04 -4.67
N LEU A 111 -14.37 -6.51 -3.45
CA LEU A 111 -13.92 -5.86 -2.22
C LEU A 111 -12.60 -6.49 -1.74
N ALA A 112 -12.38 -7.76 -2.03
CA ALA A 112 -11.18 -8.50 -1.64
C ALA A 112 -9.91 -8.06 -2.40
N ASP A 113 -10.06 -7.40 -3.55
CA ASP A 113 -8.95 -6.79 -4.30
C ASP A 113 -8.23 -5.66 -3.52
N ASN A 114 -8.88 -5.11 -2.50
CA ASN A 114 -8.32 -4.11 -1.61
C ASN A 114 -7.80 -4.78 -0.33
N PRO A 115 -6.47 -4.77 -0.08
CA PRO A 115 -5.88 -5.41 1.10
C PRO A 115 -6.50 -4.98 2.44
N LEU A 116 -6.91 -3.72 2.57
CA LEU A 116 -7.56 -3.22 3.79
C LEU A 116 -8.90 -3.89 4.02
N LEU A 117 -9.73 -3.99 2.99
CA LEU A 117 -11.05 -4.62 3.09
C LEU A 117 -10.93 -6.13 3.25
N LEU A 118 -10.00 -6.78 2.56
CA LEU A 118 -9.70 -8.19 2.74
C LEU A 118 -9.27 -8.50 4.18
N THR A 119 -8.46 -7.64 4.79
CA THR A 119 -8.09 -7.73 6.21
C THR A 119 -9.33 -7.63 7.11
N MET A 120 -10.22 -6.66 6.84
CA MET A 120 -11.47 -6.52 7.62
C MET A 120 -12.35 -7.76 7.51
N MET A 121 -12.50 -8.33 6.31
CA MET A 121 -13.24 -9.59 6.13
C MET A 121 -12.62 -10.72 6.95
N ALA A 122 -11.29 -10.86 6.93
CA ALA A 122 -10.60 -11.89 7.69
C ALA A 122 -10.80 -11.74 9.21
N ILE A 123 -10.79 -10.51 9.73
CA ILE A 123 -11.05 -10.23 11.15
C ILE A 123 -12.50 -10.54 11.57
N LEU A 124 -13.46 -10.20 10.70
CA LEU A 124 -14.89 -10.37 10.96
C LEU A 124 -15.37 -11.81 10.73
N ASN A 125 -14.62 -12.59 9.96
CA ASN A 125 -14.89 -14.00 9.69
C ASN A 125 -14.54 -14.86 10.93
N ARG A 126 -15.49 -14.99 11.87
CA ARG A 126 -15.40 -15.87 13.05
C ARG A 126 -16.42 -17.02 12.99
#